data_AF-A0AA85JCY3-F1
#
_entry.id   AF-A0AA85JCY3-F1
#
_cell.length_a   1.000
_cell.length_b   1.000
_cell.length_c   1.000
_cell.angle_alpha   90.00
_cell.angle_beta   90.00
_cell.angle_gamma   90.00
#
_symmetry.space_group_name_H-M   'P 1'
#
loop_
_entity.id
_entity.type
_entity.pdbx_description
1 polymer ?
#
loop_
_entity_poly.entity_id
_entity_poly.type
_entity_poly.pdbx_seq_one_letter_code
_entity_poly.pdbx_strand_id
1 'polypeptide(L)'
;MSPSAFLGDLHEGCHNYQALWKNRDESDNFQQHHDEEIIKEEKRAEVEAEIRLQVDELLREELRNLKMAIDKERVKRVTKKRSKKGRKSKKGKRRRDKDITPDRTLISLYEELALAGIIKKVEKCSMSEYYGEYSYLGTTLRQANIEPQPSLSDVRRLVTEYAILPLGSQTVHEKAPWIKSLLLAGPSGTGKRTLVNIICTETGANLIDLSAENIIDKYPGKDGLKMLIHLVFKVGRLLQPTKLPKTDLSDPKRLKKELPKAMKLLTPSDRVLLIGCSSAPFEADVRPFCNLYQKIILIPRPDYSSRNIIWRTQIFRHGGILTENLDITSLSKISDGYTPGQIAQACSQVVTERRIAQLARKCLKASEFIGALAQMEPVFADEEEAYKTWYRKTPLGKQKALAIEAEKEAAASGGNKKPVRGGRK
;
A
#
# COMPACT_ATOMS: atom_id res chain seq x y z
N MET A 1 23.34 -10.47 41.80
CA MET A 1 22.94 -9.47 40.78
C MET A 1 24.21 -8.92 40.18
N SER A 2 24.44 -9.13 38.88
CA SER A 2 25.57 -8.55 38.16
C SER A 2 25.40 -7.02 38.12
N PRO A 3 26.48 -6.22 38.29
CA PRO A 3 26.38 -4.77 38.20
C PRO A 3 25.96 -4.35 36.79
N SER A 4 25.16 -3.28 36.72
CA SER A 4 24.64 -2.69 35.48
C SER A 4 25.77 -2.37 34.51
N ALA A 5 25.62 -2.76 33.24
CA ALA A 5 26.60 -2.48 32.18
C ALA A 5 26.89 -0.97 32.01
N PHE A 6 25.97 -0.11 32.44
CA PHE A 6 26.07 1.34 32.33
C PHE A 6 26.89 2.01 33.44
N LEU A 7 27.26 1.29 34.51
CA LEU A 7 28.05 1.86 35.61
C LEU A 7 29.47 2.25 35.19
N GLY A 8 30.07 1.49 34.26
CA GLY A 8 31.40 1.79 33.72
C GLY A 8 31.41 3.11 32.97
N ASP A 9 30.52 3.23 31.98
CA ASP A 9 30.39 4.44 31.15
C ASP A 9 30.08 5.68 32.00
N LEU A 10 29.26 5.52 33.04
CA LEU A 10 28.86 6.63 33.91
C LEU A 10 30.00 7.08 34.85
N HIS A 11 30.81 6.14 35.34
CA HIS A 11 32.03 6.45 36.07
C HIS A 11 33.07 7.12 35.18
N GLU A 12 33.25 6.65 33.94
CA GLU A 12 34.17 7.24 32.98
C GLU A 12 33.74 8.68 32.59
N GLY A 13 32.44 8.88 32.35
CA GLY A 13 31.87 10.21 32.11
C GLY A 13 32.04 11.16 33.30
N CYS A 14 31.78 10.70 34.52
CA CYS A 14 32.00 11.50 35.74
C CYS A 14 33.47 11.87 35.93
N HIS A 15 34.38 10.92 35.70
CA HIS A 15 35.81 11.16 35.79
C HIS A 15 36.26 12.21 34.77
N ASN A 16 35.82 12.10 33.51
CA ASN A 16 36.14 13.08 32.47
C ASN A 16 35.60 14.48 32.78
N TYR A 17 34.38 14.57 33.32
CA TYR A 17 33.83 15.86 33.74
C TYR A 17 34.64 16.47 34.88
N GLN A 18 34.98 15.70 35.92
CA GLN A 18 35.75 16.21 37.06
C GLN A 18 37.19 16.59 36.69
N ALA A 19 37.83 15.81 35.81
CA ALA A 19 39.22 16.03 35.42
C ALA A 19 39.38 17.19 34.42
N LEU A 20 38.46 17.34 33.46
CA LEU A 20 38.66 18.25 32.33
C LEU A 20 37.70 19.44 32.29
N TRP A 21 36.49 19.31 32.82
CA TRP A 21 35.44 20.32 32.62
C TRP A 21 35.11 21.09 33.90
N LYS A 22 35.16 20.46 35.07
CA LYS A 22 34.72 21.06 36.34
C LYS A 22 35.46 22.34 36.71
N ASN A 23 36.75 22.42 36.39
CA ASN A 23 37.60 23.56 36.75
C ASN A 23 38.16 24.28 35.51
N ARG A 24 37.59 24.04 34.33
CA ARG A 24 38.05 24.67 33.10
C ARG A 24 37.42 26.05 32.98
N ASP A 25 38.24 27.07 33.16
CA ASP A 25 37.86 28.46 32.98
C ASP A 25 38.01 28.81 31.49
N GLU A 26 36.89 29.00 30.80
CA GLU A 26 36.83 29.34 29.36
C GLU A 26 36.45 30.82 29.14
N SER A 27 36.55 31.66 30.16
CA SER A 27 36.19 33.09 30.09
C SER A 27 36.97 33.88 29.02
N ASP A 28 38.15 33.44 28.62
CA ASP A 28 38.97 34.03 27.54
C ASP A 28 38.76 33.39 26.16
N ASN A 29 37.79 32.48 26.00
CA ASN A 29 37.53 31.77 24.75
C ASN A 29 36.64 32.59 23.80
N PHE A 30 37.23 33.54 23.07
CA PHE A 30 36.52 34.38 22.08
C PHE A 30 35.93 33.63 20.88
N GLN A 31 36.22 32.33 20.71
CA GLN A 31 35.61 31.48 19.67
C GLN A 31 34.36 30.74 20.14
N GLN A 32 34.03 30.81 21.43
CA GLN A 32 32.81 30.24 21.96
C GLN A 32 31.62 31.11 21.53
N HIS A 33 30.91 30.66 20.49
CA HIS A 33 29.64 31.25 20.13
C HIS A 33 28.58 30.88 21.17
N HIS A 34 27.67 31.80 21.47
CA HIS A 34 26.50 31.47 22.27
C HIS A 34 25.70 30.37 21.55
N ASP A 35 25.11 29.47 22.33
CA ASP A 35 24.22 28.49 21.75
C ASP A 35 22.94 29.19 21.28
N GLU A 36 22.85 29.37 19.96
CA GLU A 36 21.71 30.04 19.34
C GLU A 36 20.39 29.31 19.63
N GLU A 37 20.41 28.00 19.87
CA GLU A 37 19.20 27.24 20.15
C GLU A 37 18.64 27.59 21.53
N ILE A 38 19.50 27.68 22.55
CA ILE A 38 19.10 28.06 23.91
C ILE A 38 18.50 29.48 23.92
N ILE A 39 19.14 30.43 23.24
CA ILE A 39 18.63 31.81 23.16
C ILE A 39 17.32 31.87 22.37
N LYS A 40 17.18 31.08 21.30
CA LYS A 40 15.94 31.01 20.52
C LYS A 40 14.81 30.39 21.34
N GLU A 41 15.09 29.40 22.20
CA GLU A 41 14.09 28.78 23.07
C GLU A 41 13.57 29.75 24.12
N GLU A 42 14.45 30.49 24.79
CA GLU A 42 14.05 31.53 25.75
C GLU A 42 13.20 32.62 25.08
N LYS A 43 13.64 33.15 23.93
CA LYS A 43 12.89 34.19 23.21
C LYS A 43 11.59 33.67 22.60
N ARG A 44 11.50 32.39 22.24
CA ARG A 44 10.25 31.80 21.73
C ARG A 44 9.16 31.82 22.79
N ALA A 45 9.48 31.61 24.06
CA ALA A 45 8.49 31.65 25.13
C ALA A 45 7.86 33.05 25.27
N GLU A 46 8.67 34.10 25.15
CA GLU A 46 8.19 35.50 25.17
C GLU A 46 7.30 35.80 23.95
N VAL A 47 7.78 35.47 22.75
CA VAL A 47 7.06 35.70 21.49
C VAL A 47 5.75 34.88 21.43
N GLU A 48 5.77 33.65 21.93
CA GLU A 48 4.57 32.81 21.99
C GLU A 48 3.51 33.41 22.90
N ALA A 49 3.90 33.99 24.05
CA ALA A 49 2.96 34.66 24.95
C ALA A 49 2.31 35.89 24.29
N GLU A 50 3.07 36.68 23.54
CA GLU A 50 2.55 37.84 22.80
C GLU A 50 1.61 37.41 21.66
N ILE A 51 2.02 36.44 20.83
CA ILE A 51 1.22 35.95 19.70
C ILE A 51 -0.06 35.27 20.19
N ARG A 52 -0.01 34.57 21.32
CA ARG A 52 -1.18 33.89 21.89
C ARG A 52 -2.33 34.84 22.19
N LEU A 53 -2.05 36.05 22.67
CA LEU A 53 -3.07 37.07 22.90
C LEU A 53 -3.76 37.51 21.58
N GLN A 54 -2.97 37.71 20.53
CA GLN A 54 -3.47 38.07 19.20
C GLN A 54 -4.31 36.93 18.58
N VAL A 55 -3.84 35.70 18.71
CA VAL A 55 -4.54 34.50 18.23
C VAL A 55 -5.86 34.30 18.98
N ASP A 56 -5.88 34.49 20.30
CA ASP A 56 -7.10 34.38 21.12
C ASP A 56 -8.14 35.44 20.73
N GLU A 57 -7.71 36.65 20.35
CA GLU A 57 -8.61 37.70 19.87
C GLU A 57 -9.20 37.37 18.49
N LEU A 58 -8.38 36.88 17.55
CA LEU A 58 -8.82 36.40 16.25
C LEU A 58 -9.79 35.22 16.37
N LEU A 59 -9.50 34.27 17.27
CA LEU A 59 -10.40 33.14 17.54
C LEU A 59 -11.75 33.60 18.10
N ARG A 60 -11.77 34.61 18.98
CA ARG A 60 -13.03 35.20 19.47
C ARG A 60 -13.81 35.86 18.34
N GLU A 61 -13.14 36.52 17.39
CA GLU A 61 -13.77 37.09 16.20
C GLU A 61 -14.38 36.03 15.29
N GLU A 62 -13.64 34.96 14.99
CA GLU A 62 -14.16 33.86 14.20
C GLU A 62 -15.36 33.19 14.88
N LEU A 63 -15.31 33.02 16.21
CA LEU A 63 -16.42 32.46 16.98
C LEU A 63 -17.65 33.38 16.93
N ARG A 64 -17.49 34.71 16.98
CA ARG A 64 -18.58 35.67 16.77
C ARG A 64 -19.16 35.55 15.37
N ASN A 65 -18.32 35.46 14.35
CA ASN A 65 -18.74 35.30 12.95
C ASN A 65 -19.51 33.99 12.73
N LEU A 66 -19.05 32.89 13.32
CA LEU A 66 -19.72 31.59 13.28
C LEU A 66 -21.07 31.61 14.00
N LYS A 67 -21.17 32.25 15.18
CA LYS A 67 -22.45 32.44 15.88
C LYS A 67 -23.45 33.22 15.02
N MET A 68 -23.02 34.33 14.41
CA MET A 68 -23.87 35.09 13.50
C MET A 68 -24.30 34.29 12.26
N ALA A 69 -23.43 33.44 11.72
CA ALA A 69 -23.77 32.57 10.60
C ALA A 69 -24.81 31.50 11.01
N ILE A 70 -24.66 30.91 12.19
CA ILE A 70 -25.60 29.92 12.75
C ILE A 70 -26.96 30.57 13.02
N ASP A 71 -27.01 31.77 13.58
CA ASP A 71 -28.26 32.47 13.84
C ASP A 71 -28.96 32.89 12.54
N LYS A 72 -28.20 33.36 11.53
CA LYS A 72 -28.73 33.57 10.17
C LYS A 72 -29.29 32.28 9.57
N GLU A 73 -28.65 31.13 9.78
CA GLU A 73 -29.18 29.83 9.37
C GLU A 73 -30.44 29.43 10.14
N ARG A 74 -30.49 29.65 11.47
CA ARG A 74 -31.67 29.37 12.30
C ARG A 74 -32.86 30.23 11.86
N VAL A 75 -32.66 31.53 11.64
CA VAL A 75 -33.69 32.43 11.10
C VAL A 75 -34.14 32.00 9.70
N LYS A 76 -33.22 31.61 8.82
CA LYS A 76 -33.54 31.01 7.50
C LYS A 76 -34.31 29.69 7.61
N ARG A 77 -34.09 28.88 8.64
CA ARG A 77 -34.84 27.64 8.91
C ARG A 77 -36.24 27.91 9.47
N VAL A 78 -36.40 28.91 10.33
CA VAL A 78 -37.71 29.33 10.89
C VAL A 78 -38.59 29.96 9.81
N THR A 79 -38.03 30.86 8.99
CA THR A 79 -38.73 31.46 7.84
C THR A 79 -39.11 30.43 6.78
N LYS A 80 -38.24 29.43 6.48
CA LYS A 80 -38.59 28.29 5.61
C LYS A 80 -39.64 27.34 6.20
N LYS A 81 -39.83 27.30 7.53
CA LYS A 81 -40.91 26.53 8.16
C LYS A 81 -42.25 27.26 8.05
N ARG A 82 -42.27 28.59 8.21
CA ARG A 82 -43.48 29.42 8.01
C ARG A 82 -43.90 29.53 6.54
N SER A 83 -42.95 29.58 5.59
CA SER A 83 -43.26 29.66 4.15
C SER A 83 -43.66 28.31 3.51
N LYS A 84 -43.74 27.21 4.27
CA LYS A 84 -44.04 25.86 3.76
C LYS A 84 -45.49 25.39 4.02
N LYS A 85 -46.37 26.27 4.47
CA LYS A 85 -47.82 25.97 4.58
C LYS A 85 -48.64 26.33 3.33
N GLY A 86 -47.99 26.77 2.25
CA GLY A 86 -48.64 26.98 0.94
C GLY A 86 -47.68 26.65 -0.20
N ARG A 87 -48.20 25.97 -1.23
CA ARG A 87 -47.58 25.60 -2.52
C ARG A 87 -46.61 24.40 -2.55
N LYS A 88 -47.20 23.26 -2.93
CA LYS A 88 -46.53 22.18 -3.67
C LYS A 88 -46.02 22.72 -5.03
N SER A 89 -44.72 22.67 -5.28
CA SER A 89 -44.16 22.41 -6.61
C SER A 89 -42.71 21.90 -6.51
N LYS A 90 -42.40 20.93 -7.37
CA LYS A 90 -41.16 20.15 -7.44
C LYS A 90 -39.94 21.04 -7.77
N LYS A 91 -38.92 21.05 -6.91
CA LYS A 91 -37.54 21.35 -7.32
C LYS A 91 -36.56 20.44 -6.56
N GLY A 92 -35.81 19.66 -7.33
CA GLY A 92 -35.02 18.52 -6.87
C GLY A 92 -34.03 18.88 -5.77
N LYS A 93 -34.35 18.45 -4.55
CA LYS A 93 -33.37 18.34 -3.47
C LYS A 93 -32.47 17.17 -3.85
N ARG A 94 -31.18 17.42 -4.14
CA ARG A 94 -30.15 16.38 -4.21
C ARG A 94 -30.41 15.42 -3.04
N ARG A 95 -30.86 14.21 -3.34
CA ARG A 95 -31.04 13.16 -2.36
C ARG A 95 -29.64 12.92 -1.80
N ARG A 96 -29.37 13.42 -0.58
CA ARG A 96 -28.41 12.72 0.28
C ARG A 96 -28.99 11.32 0.37
N ASP A 97 -28.25 10.33 -0.11
CA ASP A 97 -28.67 8.94 0.01
C ASP A 97 -29.05 8.73 1.47
N LYS A 98 -30.28 8.27 1.68
CA LYS A 98 -30.79 8.02 3.01
C LYS A 98 -29.93 6.88 3.56
N ASP A 99 -29.24 7.13 4.68
CA ASP A 99 -28.61 6.05 5.42
C ASP A 99 -29.69 5.00 5.70
N ILE A 100 -29.40 3.74 5.32
CA ILE A 100 -30.36 2.63 5.43
C ILE A 100 -30.41 2.14 6.88
N THR A 101 -29.38 2.44 7.68
CA THR A 101 -29.22 2.04 9.09
C THR A 101 -29.00 3.25 10.04
N PRO A 102 -29.88 4.27 10.05
CA PRO A 102 -29.68 5.45 10.90
C PRO A 102 -29.86 5.13 12.40
N ASP A 103 -30.69 4.13 12.73
CA ASP A 103 -31.09 3.82 14.11
C ASP A 103 -30.20 2.79 14.81
N ARG A 104 -29.14 2.28 14.14
CA ARG A 104 -28.25 1.24 14.68
C ARG A 104 -26.93 1.81 15.19
N THR A 105 -26.47 1.32 16.34
CA THR A 105 -25.18 1.69 16.95
C THR A 105 -24.00 1.05 16.22
N LEU A 106 -22.84 1.72 16.25
CA LEU A 106 -21.64 1.27 15.52
C LEU A 106 -21.10 -0.07 16.00
N ILE A 107 -21.19 -0.32 17.30
CA ILE A 107 -20.72 -1.55 17.94
C ILE A 107 -21.54 -2.73 17.41
N SER A 108 -22.88 -2.59 17.37
CA SER A 108 -23.77 -3.61 16.81
C SER A 108 -23.47 -3.89 15.34
N LEU A 109 -23.19 -2.84 14.55
CA LEU A 109 -22.83 -2.98 13.13
C LEU A 109 -21.48 -3.69 12.93
N TYR A 110 -20.50 -3.41 13.80
CA TYR A 110 -19.19 -4.07 13.76
C TYR A 110 -19.30 -5.53 14.16
N GLU A 111 -20.03 -5.83 15.24
CA GLU A 111 -20.30 -7.19 15.70
C GLU A 111 -21.01 -8.02 14.63
N GLU A 112 -22.02 -7.46 13.96
CA GLU A 112 -22.71 -8.13 12.83
C GLU A 112 -21.71 -8.50 11.73
N LEU A 113 -20.85 -7.57 11.31
CA LEU A 113 -19.85 -7.82 10.26
C LEU A 113 -18.74 -8.78 10.69
N ALA A 114 -18.35 -8.76 11.96
CA ALA A 114 -17.34 -9.65 12.52
C ALA A 114 -17.89 -11.09 12.66
N LEU A 115 -19.12 -11.26 13.17
CA LEU A 115 -19.81 -12.55 13.25
C LEU A 115 -20.08 -13.12 11.86
N ALA A 116 -20.43 -12.26 10.90
CA ALA A 116 -20.56 -12.64 9.51
C ALA A 116 -19.21 -12.98 8.85
N GLY A 117 -18.06 -12.85 9.53
CA GLY A 117 -16.74 -13.15 8.95
C GLY A 117 -16.36 -12.24 7.78
N ILE A 118 -16.99 -11.07 7.67
CA ILE A 118 -16.67 -10.05 6.67
C ILE A 118 -15.48 -9.24 7.16
N ILE A 119 -15.45 -8.88 8.46
CA ILE A 119 -14.25 -8.35 9.10
C ILE A 119 -13.39 -9.54 9.54
N LYS A 120 -12.19 -9.65 8.98
CA LYS A 120 -11.27 -10.75 9.25
C LYS A 120 -10.09 -10.27 10.07
N LYS A 121 -9.63 -11.13 10.99
CA LYS A 121 -8.35 -10.93 11.67
C LYS A 121 -7.22 -11.09 10.66
N VAL A 122 -6.32 -10.11 10.64
CA VAL A 122 -5.18 -10.08 9.72
C VAL A 122 -4.11 -11.06 10.20
N GLU A 123 -3.59 -11.87 9.29
CA GLU A 123 -2.36 -12.64 9.50
C GLU A 123 -1.19 -11.67 9.56
N LYS A 124 -0.44 -11.68 10.67
CA LYS A 124 0.69 -10.77 10.86
C LYS A 124 1.81 -11.16 9.90
N CYS A 125 2.07 -10.29 8.92
CA CYS A 125 3.16 -10.44 7.97
C CYS A 125 3.87 -9.10 7.80
N SER A 126 5.20 -9.11 7.80
CA SER A 126 6.02 -7.91 7.58
C SER A 126 6.32 -7.70 6.09
N MET A 127 6.57 -6.45 5.68
CA MET A 127 7.03 -6.15 4.32
C MET A 127 8.37 -6.84 3.96
N SER A 128 9.18 -7.18 4.96
CA SER A 128 10.42 -7.93 4.77
C SER A 128 10.18 -9.37 4.32
N GLU A 129 9.01 -9.95 4.58
CA GLU A 129 8.66 -11.31 4.16
C GLU A 129 8.22 -11.41 2.70
N TYR A 130 7.97 -10.27 2.04
CA TYR A 130 7.74 -10.25 0.59
C TYR A 130 9.08 -10.22 -0.15
N TYR A 131 9.62 -11.42 -0.40
CA TYR A 131 10.93 -11.60 -1.01
C TYR A 131 10.95 -11.20 -2.49
N GLY A 132 11.88 -10.32 -2.84
CA GLY A 132 12.08 -9.83 -4.20
C GLY A 132 13.32 -8.96 -4.29
N GLU A 133 14.14 -9.18 -5.30
CA GLU A 133 15.35 -8.41 -5.56
C GLU A 133 15.13 -7.33 -6.62
N TYR A 134 16.08 -6.39 -6.68
CA TYR A 134 16.09 -5.36 -7.69
C TYR A 134 16.62 -5.94 -9.02
N SER A 135 15.96 -5.59 -10.12
CA SER A 135 16.43 -5.99 -11.45
C SER A 135 17.58 -5.09 -11.90
N TYR A 136 18.82 -5.54 -11.65
CA TYR A 136 20.04 -4.83 -12.08
C TYR A 136 20.17 -4.75 -13.61
N LEU A 137 19.58 -5.70 -14.34
CA LEU A 137 19.49 -5.68 -15.81
C LEU A 137 18.50 -4.63 -16.33
N GLY A 138 17.64 -4.07 -15.47
CA GLY A 138 16.65 -3.10 -15.89
C GLY A 138 17.28 -1.83 -16.49
N THR A 139 18.42 -1.37 -15.96
CA THR A 139 19.10 -0.17 -16.46
C THR A 139 19.70 -0.38 -17.84
N THR A 140 20.34 -1.52 -18.08
CA THR A 140 20.92 -1.88 -19.38
C THR A 140 19.85 -2.12 -20.44
N LEU A 141 18.73 -2.75 -20.07
CA LEU A 141 17.59 -2.91 -20.98
C LEU A 141 17.00 -1.57 -21.41
N ARG A 142 16.86 -0.62 -20.48
CA ARG A 142 16.40 0.75 -20.81
C ARG A 142 17.36 1.48 -21.75
N GLN A 143 18.68 1.31 -21.57
CA GLN A 143 19.67 1.85 -22.52
C GLN A 143 19.52 1.27 -23.93
N ALA A 144 19.06 0.02 -24.04
CA ALA A 144 18.74 -0.62 -25.31
C ALA A 144 17.32 -0.28 -25.84
N ASN A 145 16.62 0.71 -25.26
CA ASN A 145 15.22 1.05 -25.56
C ASN A 145 14.22 -0.12 -25.35
N ILE A 146 14.57 -1.07 -24.49
CA ILE A 146 13.69 -2.18 -24.08
C ILE A 146 13.21 -1.87 -22.66
N GLU A 147 11.91 -1.62 -22.50
CA GLU A 147 11.34 -1.40 -21.18
C GLU A 147 11.27 -2.74 -20.41
N PRO A 148 12.00 -2.89 -19.30
CA PRO A 148 11.97 -4.12 -18.51
C PRO A 148 10.61 -4.28 -17.81
N GLN A 149 10.25 -5.53 -17.54
CA GLN A 149 9.15 -5.79 -16.61
C GLN A 149 9.48 -5.25 -15.21
N PRO A 150 8.47 -4.82 -14.44
CA PRO A 150 8.70 -4.43 -13.05
C PRO A 150 9.30 -5.59 -12.24
N SER A 151 10.26 -5.33 -11.37
CA SER A 151 10.75 -6.37 -10.45
C SER A 151 9.82 -6.52 -9.25
N LEU A 152 9.96 -7.61 -8.48
CA LEU A 152 9.22 -7.76 -7.22
C LEU A 152 9.60 -6.66 -6.20
N SER A 153 10.83 -6.15 -6.26
CA SER A 153 11.24 -4.99 -5.46
C SER A 153 10.50 -3.71 -5.85
N ASP A 154 10.23 -3.51 -7.15
CA ASP A 154 9.43 -2.38 -7.65
C ASP A 154 7.98 -2.50 -7.19
N VAL A 155 7.41 -3.72 -7.21
CA VAL A 155 6.08 -3.98 -6.66
C VAL A 155 6.02 -3.61 -5.18
N ARG A 156 7.02 -4.02 -4.39
CA ARG A 156 7.13 -3.63 -2.97
C ARG A 156 7.13 -2.12 -2.82
N ARG A 157 7.98 -1.41 -3.57
CA ARG A 157 8.05 0.05 -3.54
C ARG A 157 6.70 0.69 -3.88
N LEU A 158 6.06 0.28 -4.96
CA LEU A 158 4.76 0.82 -5.39
C LEU A 158 3.65 0.57 -4.37
N VAL A 159 3.64 -0.60 -3.73
CA VAL A 159 2.69 -0.91 -2.66
C VAL A 159 2.94 -0.02 -1.44
N THR A 160 4.20 0.20 -1.08
CA THR A 160 4.56 1.11 0.02
C THR A 160 4.10 2.54 -0.28
N GLU A 161 4.42 3.06 -1.46
CA GLU A 161 4.08 4.43 -1.87
C GLU A 161 2.57 4.66 -2.02
N TYR A 162 1.84 3.72 -2.62
CA TYR A 162 0.42 3.91 -2.93
C TYR A 162 -0.54 3.48 -1.83
N ALA A 163 -0.11 2.61 -0.91
CA ALA A 163 -1.00 2.03 0.09
C ALA A 163 -0.47 2.19 1.51
N ILE A 164 0.77 1.82 1.81
CA ILE A 164 1.29 1.87 3.19
C ILE A 164 1.43 3.30 3.68
N LEU A 165 2.16 4.15 2.94
CA LEU A 165 2.44 5.52 3.38
C LEU A 165 1.18 6.38 3.55
N PRO A 166 0.22 6.40 2.60
CA PRO A 166 -0.98 7.22 2.75
C PRO A 166 -1.91 6.72 3.87
N LEU A 167 -1.90 5.42 4.18
CA LEU A 167 -2.75 4.89 5.25
C LEU A 167 -2.10 4.96 6.63
N GLY A 168 -0.78 4.83 6.69
CA GLY A 168 -0.02 4.82 7.95
C GLY A 168 0.23 6.22 8.52
N SER A 169 0.38 7.24 7.67
CA SER A 169 0.70 8.61 8.12
C SER A 169 -0.33 9.62 7.62
N GLN A 170 -0.93 10.35 8.57
CA GLN A 170 -1.89 11.42 8.27
C GLN A 170 -1.25 12.56 7.47
N THR A 171 -0.04 12.97 7.84
CA THR A 171 0.68 14.06 7.16
C THR A 171 1.00 13.70 5.71
N VAL A 172 1.31 12.43 5.45
CA VAL A 172 1.54 11.95 4.08
C VAL A 172 0.22 11.88 3.32
N HIS A 173 -0.86 11.40 3.94
CA HIS A 173 -2.19 11.34 3.34
C HIS A 173 -2.70 12.70 2.84
N GLU A 174 -2.44 13.77 3.58
CA GLU A 174 -2.86 15.14 3.23
C GLU A 174 -2.02 15.76 2.10
N LYS A 175 -0.74 15.40 2.00
CA LYS A 175 0.20 15.93 0.99
C LYS A 175 0.25 15.11 -0.29
N ALA A 176 0.05 13.79 -0.18
CA ALA A 176 0.13 12.86 -1.29
C ALA A 176 -1.16 12.87 -2.13
N PRO A 177 -1.09 12.46 -3.41
CA PRO A 177 -2.30 12.27 -4.20
C PRO A 177 -3.20 11.23 -3.55
N TRP A 178 -4.47 11.58 -3.35
CA TRP A 178 -5.43 10.70 -2.68
C TRP A 178 -5.79 9.48 -3.54
N ILE A 179 -5.35 8.31 -3.08
CA ILE A 179 -5.59 7.02 -3.73
C ILE A 179 -6.72 6.29 -2.99
N LYS A 180 -7.86 6.12 -3.66
CA LYS A 180 -9.03 5.41 -3.12
C LYS A 180 -9.02 3.92 -3.43
N SER A 181 -8.36 3.54 -4.52
CA SER A 181 -8.43 2.17 -5.03
C SER A 181 -7.16 1.73 -5.73
N LEU A 182 -6.72 0.53 -5.37
CA LEU A 182 -5.54 -0.15 -5.89
C LEU A 182 -5.94 -1.52 -6.43
N LEU A 183 -5.36 -1.94 -7.55
CA LEU A 183 -5.50 -3.28 -8.08
C LEU A 183 -4.15 -3.98 -8.14
N LEU A 184 -4.07 -5.17 -7.56
CA LEU A 184 -2.97 -6.12 -7.70
C LEU A 184 -3.38 -7.17 -8.73
N ALA A 185 -2.76 -7.10 -9.91
CA ALA A 185 -3.04 -8.02 -11.02
C ALA A 185 -1.78 -8.84 -11.34
N GLY A 186 -1.93 -10.13 -11.63
CA GLY A 186 -0.82 -10.99 -12.02
C GLY A 186 -1.15 -12.47 -11.81
N PRO A 187 -0.25 -13.40 -12.14
CA PRO A 187 -0.47 -14.84 -11.99
C PRO A 187 -0.88 -15.26 -10.57
N SER A 188 -1.57 -16.39 -10.43
CA SER A 188 -1.83 -17.01 -9.13
C SER A 188 -0.50 -17.36 -8.44
N GLY A 189 -0.47 -17.40 -7.10
CA GLY A 189 0.77 -17.73 -6.37
C GLY A 189 1.85 -16.64 -6.31
N THR A 190 1.65 -15.45 -6.87
CA THR A 190 2.59 -14.30 -6.80
C THR A 190 2.55 -13.50 -5.49
N GLY A 191 1.79 -13.95 -4.49
CA GLY A 191 1.71 -13.30 -3.18
C GLY A 191 0.77 -12.08 -3.11
N LYS A 192 -0.19 -11.93 -4.05
CA LYS A 192 -1.21 -10.85 -4.02
C LYS A 192 -1.95 -10.76 -2.67
N ARG A 193 -2.40 -11.90 -2.13
CA ARG A 193 -3.10 -11.98 -0.83
C ARG A 193 -2.14 -11.63 0.32
N THR A 194 -0.92 -12.16 0.29
CA THR A 194 0.12 -11.85 1.27
C THR A 194 0.42 -10.36 1.31
N LEU A 195 0.52 -9.69 0.15
CA LEU A 195 0.70 -8.24 0.08
C LEU A 195 -0.43 -7.52 0.82
N VAL A 196 -1.70 -7.88 0.61
CA VAL A 196 -2.83 -7.28 1.33
C VAL A 196 -2.68 -7.43 2.85
N ASN A 197 -2.31 -8.62 3.33
CA ASN A 197 -2.08 -8.88 4.76
C ASN A 197 -0.94 -8.02 5.31
N ILE A 198 0.15 -7.89 4.55
CA ILE A 198 1.27 -7.02 4.89
C ILE A 198 0.80 -5.57 5.00
N ILE A 199 0.08 -5.04 4.00
CA ILE A 199 -0.37 -3.64 4.07
C ILE A 199 -1.24 -3.45 5.32
N CYS A 200 -2.11 -4.40 5.66
CA CYS A 200 -2.95 -4.29 6.86
C CYS A 200 -2.14 -4.34 8.16
N THR A 201 -1.11 -5.19 8.21
CA THR A 201 -0.21 -5.32 9.36
C THR A 201 0.58 -4.04 9.57
N GLU A 202 1.22 -3.51 8.52
CA GLU A 202 2.05 -2.30 8.58
C GLU A 202 1.25 -1.04 8.92
N THR A 203 -0.03 -0.97 8.49
CA THR A 203 -0.87 0.21 8.75
C THR A 203 -1.80 0.04 9.96
N GLY A 204 -1.80 -1.11 10.63
CA GLY A 204 -2.79 -1.45 11.67
C GLY A 204 -4.25 -1.37 11.19
N ALA A 205 -4.51 -1.60 9.90
CA ALA A 205 -5.83 -1.39 9.30
C ALA A 205 -6.74 -2.61 9.46
N ASN A 206 -8.04 -2.36 9.59
CA ASN A 206 -9.04 -3.42 9.58
C ASN A 206 -9.20 -4.01 8.17
N LEU A 207 -9.18 -5.34 8.07
CA LEU A 207 -9.37 -6.07 6.82
C LEU A 207 -10.83 -6.48 6.67
N ILE A 208 -11.48 -5.96 5.64
CA ILE A 208 -12.87 -6.27 5.32
C ILE A 208 -12.93 -7.04 4.00
N ASP A 209 -13.13 -8.34 4.09
CA ASP A 209 -13.13 -9.23 2.94
C ASP A 209 -14.46 -9.22 2.17
N LEU A 210 -14.41 -8.60 0.99
CA LEU A 210 -15.51 -8.51 0.02
C LEU A 210 -15.35 -9.49 -1.16
N SER A 211 -14.62 -10.59 -0.97
CA SER A 211 -14.59 -11.69 -1.94
C SER A 211 -15.99 -12.25 -2.22
N ALA A 212 -16.21 -12.70 -3.45
CA ALA A 212 -17.51 -13.22 -3.86
C ALA A 212 -17.92 -14.43 -3.00
N GLU A 213 -16.99 -15.36 -2.78
CA GLU A 213 -17.14 -16.52 -1.90
C GLU A 213 -17.60 -16.14 -0.49
N ASN A 214 -17.06 -15.05 0.07
CA ASN A 214 -17.39 -14.62 1.42
C ASN A 214 -18.74 -13.90 1.52
N ILE A 215 -19.24 -13.35 0.43
CA ILE A 215 -20.50 -12.57 0.39
C ILE A 215 -21.70 -13.46 0.02
N ILE A 216 -21.47 -14.56 -0.71
CA ILE A 216 -22.51 -15.52 -1.08
C ILE A 216 -23.26 -15.97 0.18
N ASP A 217 -24.59 -16.03 0.07
CA ASP A 217 -25.57 -16.44 1.09
C ASP A 217 -25.74 -15.57 2.35
N LYS A 218 -24.77 -14.72 2.72
CA LYS A 218 -24.87 -13.87 3.93
C LYS A 218 -25.89 -12.74 3.80
N TYR A 219 -25.95 -12.13 2.62
CA TYR A 219 -26.88 -11.03 2.32
C TYR A 219 -27.60 -11.30 1.00
N PRO A 220 -28.66 -12.11 1.00
CA PRO A 220 -29.38 -12.47 -0.22
C PRO A 220 -30.10 -11.26 -0.84
N GLY A 221 -30.17 -11.25 -2.17
CA GLY A 221 -30.89 -10.24 -2.94
C GLY A 221 -30.12 -8.95 -3.23
N LYS A 222 -30.66 -8.14 -4.15
CA LYS A 222 -30.04 -6.87 -4.60
C LYS A 222 -30.00 -5.82 -3.49
N ASP A 223 -31.00 -5.81 -2.61
CA ASP A 223 -31.08 -4.81 -1.53
C ASP A 223 -30.24 -5.22 -0.32
N GLY A 224 -30.10 -6.53 -0.05
CA GLY A 224 -29.13 -7.05 0.93
C GLY A 224 -27.69 -6.67 0.58
N LEU A 225 -27.30 -6.81 -0.68
CA LEU A 225 -25.97 -6.37 -1.16
C LEU A 225 -25.75 -4.87 -1.05
N LYS A 226 -26.75 -4.03 -1.36
CA LYS A 226 -26.66 -2.58 -1.15
C LYS A 226 -26.49 -2.25 0.33
N MET A 227 -27.25 -2.94 1.20
CA MET A 227 -27.15 -2.77 2.64
C MET A 227 -25.77 -3.17 3.15
N LEU A 228 -25.23 -4.31 2.69
CA LEU A 228 -23.89 -4.76 3.03
C LEU A 228 -22.81 -3.75 2.61
N ILE A 229 -22.84 -3.29 1.36
CA ILE A 229 -21.88 -2.28 0.88
C ILE A 229 -22.02 -0.99 1.69
N HIS A 230 -23.25 -0.54 1.93
CA HIS A 230 -23.49 0.65 2.75
C HIS A 230 -22.94 0.48 4.18
N LEU A 231 -23.18 -0.68 4.79
CA LEU A 231 -22.73 -1.03 6.13
C LEU A 231 -21.20 -1.05 6.21
N VAL A 232 -20.56 -1.73 5.27
CA VAL A 232 -19.11 -1.85 5.16
C VAL A 232 -18.43 -0.49 4.97
N PHE A 233 -18.96 0.38 4.11
CA PHE A 233 -18.40 1.72 3.93
C PHE A 233 -18.70 2.63 5.14
N LYS A 234 -19.84 2.46 5.81
CA LYS A 234 -20.15 3.20 7.05
C LYS A 234 -19.19 2.81 8.17
N VAL A 235 -18.99 1.52 8.40
CA VAL A 235 -18.05 0.99 9.40
C VAL A 235 -16.61 1.33 9.04
N GLY A 236 -16.21 1.15 7.77
CA GLY A 236 -14.86 1.46 7.30
C GLY A 236 -14.49 2.94 7.37
N ARG A 237 -15.46 3.85 7.20
CA ARG A 237 -15.24 5.30 7.41
C ARG A 237 -15.09 5.69 8.88
N LEU A 238 -15.58 4.86 9.80
CA LEU A 238 -15.52 5.17 11.23
C LEU A 238 -14.35 4.45 11.92
N LEU A 239 -13.93 3.30 11.39
CA LEU A 239 -12.79 2.51 11.87
C LEU A 239 -11.53 2.70 11.03
N GLN A 240 -11.26 3.93 10.62
CA GLN A 240 -10.12 4.25 9.76
C GLN A 240 -8.78 4.03 10.48
N PRO A 241 -7.77 3.41 9.83
CA PRO A 241 -7.72 2.99 8.44
C PRO A 241 -8.37 1.63 8.17
N THR A 242 -9.08 1.47 7.05
CA THR A 242 -9.75 0.21 6.68
C THR A 242 -9.46 -0.18 5.23
N LYS A 243 -9.24 -1.48 4.99
CA LYS A 243 -8.99 -2.04 3.66
C LYS A 243 -10.05 -3.03 3.23
N LEU A 244 -10.41 -2.96 1.95
CA LEU A 244 -11.43 -3.81 1.34
C LEU A 244 -10.80 -4.67 0.24
N PRO A 245 -10.22 -5.85 0.52
CA PRO A 245 -9.84 -6.78 -0.52
C PRO A 245 -11.06 -7.32 -1.26
N LYS A 246 -10.97 -7.38 -2.58
CA LYS A 246 -11.84 -8.18 -3.43
C LYS A 246 -11.01 -9.25 -4.10
N THR A 247 -11.19 -10.51 -3.69
CA THR A 247 -10.60 -11.67 -4.37
C THR A 247 -11.60 -12.32 -5.33
N ASP A 248 -11.10 -12.55 -6.54
CA ASP A 248 -11.58 -13.26 -7.75
C ASP A 248 -13.08 -13.51 -8.02
N LEU A 249 -13.38 -13.46 -9.32
CA LEU A 249 -14.69 -13.42 -9.95
C LEU A 249 -15.29 -14.82 -10.08
N SER A 250 -16.31 -15.12 -9.29
CA SER A 250 -17.34 -16.10 -9.72
C SER A 250 -18.72 -15.46 -9.90
N ASP A 251 -18.90 -14.17 -9.58
CA ASP A 251 -20.18 -13.51 -9.85
C ASP A 251 -20.05 -11.96 -10.04
N PRO A 252 -19.53 -11.48 -11.18
CA PRO A 252 -19.27 -10.06 -11.43
C PRO A 252 -20.54 -9.20 -11.50
N LYS A 253 -21.72 -9.80 -11.74
CA LYS A 253 -22.94 -9.04 -12.03
C LYS A 253 -23.53 -8.30 -10.82
N ARG A 254 -23.30 -8.81 -9.61
CA ARG A 254 -23.93 -8.29 -8.37
C ARG A 254 -23.27 -7.02 -7.83
N LEU A 255 -21.94 -6.92 -7.88
CA LEU A 255 -21.17 -5.80 -7.29
C LEU A 255 -20.77 -4.71 -8.29
N LYS A 256 -20.84 -4.96 -9.61
CA LYS A 256 -20.36 -4.05 -10.69
C LYS A 256 -20.99 -2.65 -10.63
N LYS A 257 -22.22 -2.51 -10.14
CA LYS A 257 -22.95 -1.23 -10.11
C LYS A 257 -22.87 -0.49 -8.77
N GLU A 258 -22.82 -1.21 -7.67
CA GLU A 258 -22.94 -0.60 -6.33
C GLU A 258 -21.58 -0.17 -5.77
N LEU A 259 -20.50 -0.91 -6.05
CA LEU A 259 -19.16 -0.57 -5.55
C LEU A 259 -18.63 0.76 -6.12
N PRO A 260 -18.72 1.06 -7.44
CA PRO A 260 -18.30 2.37 -7.95
C PRO A 260 -19.13 3.54 -7.41
N LYS A 261 -20.40 3.31 -7.03
CA LYS A 261 -21.23 4.34 -6.39
C LYS A 261 -20.74 4.61 -4.97
N ALA A 262 -20.47 3.56 -4.19
CA ALA A 262 -19.94 3.68 -2.84
C ALA A 262 -18.58 4.38 -2.81
N MET A 263 -17.68 4.06 -3.75
CA MET A 263 -16.37 4.72 -3.88
C MET A 263 -16.45 6.23 -4.17
N LYS A 264 -17.53 6.69 -4.82
CA LYS A 264 -17.76 8.13 -5.07
C LYS A 264 -18.20 8.89 -3.82
N LEU A 265 -18.70 8.18 -2.79
CA LEU A 265 -19.13 8.77 -1.53
C LEU A 265 -17.96 9.05 -0.58
N LEU A 266 -16.81 8.41 -0.80
CA LEU A 266 -15.60 8.69 -0.04
C LEU A 266 -15.14 10.13 -0.29
N THR A 267 -14.58 10.73 0.75
CA THR A 267 -13.99 12.07 0.77
C THR A 267 -12.48 11.99 1.08
N PRO A 268 -11.67 13.00 0.72
CA PRO A 268 -10.23 12.97 0.97
C PRO A 268 -9.85 12.79 2.44
N SER A 269 -10.73 13.18 3.37
CA SER A 269 -10.55 12.93 4.81
C SER A 269 -10.73 11.46 5.21
N ASP A 270 -11.32 10.62 4.35
CA ASP A 270 -11.52 9.20 4.63
C ASP A 270 -10.28 8.37 4.24
N ARG A 271 -9.61 7.77 5.22
CA ARG A 271 -8.50 6.81 5.04
C ARG A 271 -9.01 5.39 4.81
N VAL A 272 -9.73 5.20 3.71
CA VAL A 272 -10.26 3.90 3.27
C VAL A 272 -9.67 3.55 1.92
N LEU A 273 -9.10 2.35 1.79
CA LEU A 273 -8.50 1.86 0.56
C LEU A 273 -9.18 0.58 0.06
N LEU A 274 -9.75 0.64 -1.14
CA LEU A 274 -10.24 -0.54 -1.85
C LEU A 274 -9.07 -1.25 -2.55
N ILE A 275 -8.85 -2.53 -2.26
CA ILE A 275 -7.82 -3.32 -2.94
C ILE A 275 -8.48 -4.43 -3.76
N GLY A 276 -8.27 -4.44 -5.07
CA GLY A 276 -8.61 -5.57 -5.91
C GLY A 276 -7.44 -6.53 -6.01
N CYS A 277 -7.71 -7.83 -5.96
CA CYS A 277 -6.75 -8.87 -6.34
C CYS A 277 -7.35 -9.68 -7.49
N SER A 278 -6.61 -9.83 -8.58
CA SER A 278 -7.09 -10.65 -9.71
C SER A 278 -5.98 -11.47 -10.36
N SER A 279 -6.29 -12.73 -10.67
CA SER A 279 -5.47 -13.60 -11.52
C SER A 279 -5.90 -13.61 -12.98
N ALA A 280 -7.07 -13.10 -13.35
CA ALA A 280 -7.53 -13.07 -14.74
C ALA A 280 -8.06 -11.68 -15.12
N PRO A 281 -7.21 -10.64 -15.08
CA PRO A 281 -7.66 -9.27 -15.29
C PRO A 281 -8.16 -9.00 -16.72
N PHE A 282 -7.76 -9.84 -17.68
CA PHE A 282 -8.17 -9.77 -19.09
C PHE A 282 -9.62 -10.19 -19.34
N GLU A 283 -10.26 -10.92 -18.42
CA GLU A 283 -11.69 -11.28 -18.50
C GLU A 283 -12.62 -10.10 -18.19
N ALA A 284 -12.08 -9.05 -17.57
CA ALA A 284 -12.84 -7.88 -17.19
C ALA A 284 -12.86 -6.79 -18.28
N ASP A 285 -14.01 -6.13 -18.45
CA ASP A 285 -14.12 -4.94 -19.30
C ASP A 285 -13.13 -3.85 -18.84
N VAL A 286 -12.17 -3.47 -19.70
CA VAL A 286 -11.09 -2.53 -19.35
C VAL A 286 -11.62 -1.18 -18.85
N ARG A 287 -12.64 -0.59 -19.50
CA ARG A 287 -13.12 0.78 -19.16
C ARG A 287 -13.77 0.85 -17.77
N PRO A 288 -14.81 0.07 -17.43
CA PRO A 288 -15.38 0.09 -16.08
C PRO A 288 -14.36 -0.30 -15.00
N PHE A 289 -13.43 -1.20 -15.34
CA PHE A 289 -12.42 -1.69 -14.42
C PHE A 289 -11.37 -0.62 -14.09
N CYS A 290 -10.84 0.09 -15.08
CA CYS A 290 -9.93 1.23 -14.89
C CYS A 290 -10.63 2.45 -14.28
N ASN A 291 -11.95 2.58 -14.42
CA ASN A 291 -12.72 3.62 -13.73
C ASN A 291 -12.90 3.32 -12.22
N LEU A 292 -12.90 2.06 -11.82
CA LEU A 292 -13.00 1.65 -10.43
C LEU A 292 -11.64 1.72 -9.72
N TYR A 293 -10.58 1.23 -10.36
CA TYR A 293 -9.22 1.18 -9.80
C TYR A 293 -8.35 2.32 -10.34
N GLN A 294 -7.97 3.25 -9.47
CA GLN A 294 -7.13 4.40 -9.83
C GLN A 294 -5.69 3.99 -10.13
N LYS A 295 -5.15 3.06 -9.34
CA LYS A 295 -3.80 2.52 -9.51
C LYS A 295 -3.87 1.03 -9.80
N ILE A 296 -3.13 0.59 -10.81
CA ILE A 296 -3.03 -0.81 -11.23
C ILE A 296 -1.56 -1.21 -11.18
N ILE A 297 -1.25 -2.17 -10.31
CA ILE A 297 0.07 -2.77 -10.17
C ILE A 297 0.01 -4.15 -10.82
N LEU A 298 0.81 -4.33 -11.86
CA LEU A 298 1.07 -5.65 -12.44
C LEU A 298 2.21 -6.31 -11.66
N ILE A 299 1.92 -7.46 -11.06
CA ILE A 299 2.88 -8.30 -10.35
C ILE A 299 3.34 -9.39 -11.32
N PRO A 300 4.60 -9.36 -11.77
CA PRO A 300 5.13 -10.38 -12.64
C PRO A 300 5.57 -11.61 -11.86
N ARG A 301 5.96 -12.65 -12.60
CA ARG A 301 6.72 -13.77 -12.07
C ARG A 301 8.09 -13.31 -11.54
N PRO A 302 8.67 -14.02 -10.56
CA PRO A 302 9.98 -13.68 -10.03
C PRO A 302 11.05 -13.85 -11.12
N ASP A 303 11.95 -12.88 -11.20
CA ASP A 303 13.18 -12.95 -11.99
C ASP A 303 14.19 -13.91 -11.34
N TYR A 304 15.27 -14.22 -12.05
CA TYR A 304 16.28 -15.18 -11.61
C TYR A 304 16.80 -14.87 -10.19
N SER A 305 17.14 -13.61 -9.95
CA SER A 305 17.66 -13.14 -8.66
C SER A 305 16.63 -13.29 -7.54
N SER A 306 15.38 -12.87 -7.77
CA SER A 306 14.31 -13.09 -6.79
C SER A 306 14.07 -14.57 -6.54
N ARG A 307 14.06 -15.43 -7.57
CA ARG A 307 13.89 -16.89 -7.39
C ARG A 307 14.99 -17.48 -6.51
N ASN A 308 16.23 -17.03 -6.66
CA ASN A 308 17.34 -17.49 -5.85
C ASN A 308 17.14 -17.20 -4.35
N ILE A 309 16.74 -15.97 -4.02
CA ILE A 309 16.38 -15.62 -2.64
C ILE A 309 15.17 -16.42 -2.17
N ILE A 310 14.11 -16.50 -2.98
CA ILE A 310 12.89 -17.22 -2.62
C ILE A 310 13.25 -18.67 -2.27
N TRP A 311 14.02 -19.38 -3.09
CA TRP A 311 14.49 -20.74 -2.76
C TRP A 311 15.24 -20.80 -1.43
N ARG A 312 16.23 -19.92 -1.22
CA ARG A 312 16.99 -19.87 0.06
C ARG A 312 16.07 -19.70 1.26
N THR A 313 15.18 -18.72 1.18
CA THR A 313 14.27 -18.35 2.27
C THR A 313 13.21 -19.40 2.53
N GLN A 314 12.62 -20.01 1.50
CA GLN A 314 11.58 -21.04 1.65
C GLN A 314 12.17 -22.34 2.20
N ILE A 315 13.33 -22.78 1.70
CA ILE A 315 14.00 -23.96 2.25
C ILE A 315 14.33 -23.76 3.72
N PHE A 316 14.87 -22.58 4.08
CA PHE A 316 15.15 -22.25 5.48
C PHE A 316 13.88 -22.19 6.34
N ARG A 317 12.80 -21.55 5.84
CA ARG A 317 11.51 -21.43 6.54
C ARG A 317 10.87 -22.79 6.85
N HIS A 318 11.10 -23.78 5.98
CA HIS A 318 10.64 -25.16 6.19
C HIS A 318 11.63 -26.02 7.01
N GLY A 319 12.70 -25.45 7.57
CA GLY A 319 13.68 -26.18 8.39
C GLY A 319 14.78 -26.91 7.61
N GLY A 320 14.91 -26.62 6.31
CA GLY A 320 15.99 -27.13 5.48
C GLY A 320 17.30 -26.37 5.72
N ILE A 321 18.43 -27.09 5.62
CA ILE A 321 19.77 -26.52 5.77
C ILE A 321 20.37 -26.29 4.39
N LEU A 322 20.83 -25.06 4.15
CA LEU A 322 21.56 -24.71 2.93
C LEU A 322 23.01 -25.18 3.06
N THR A 323 23.43 -26.09 2.19
CA THR A 323 24.80 -26.60 2.12
C THR A 323 25.37 -26.39 0.72
N GLU A 324 26.68 -26.51 0.55
CA GLU A 324 27.34 -26.39 -0.76
C GLU A 324 26.84 -27.45 -1.77
N ASN A 325 26.35 -28.59 -1.26
CA ASN A 325 25.75 -29.66 -2.08
C ASN A 325 24.38 -29.28 -2.68
N LEU A 326 23.73 -28.25 -2.13
CA LEU A 326 22.45 -27.75 -2.62
C LEU A 326 22.70 -26.60 -3.59
N ASP A 327 22.76 -26.92 -4.89
CA ASP A 327 22.92 -25.90 -5.92
C ASP A 327 21.62 -25.13 -6.18
N ILE A 328 21.45 -24.05 -5.44
CA ILE A 328 20.32 -23.11 -5.57
C ILE A 328 20.38 -22.35 -6.89
N THR A 329 21.58 -22.12 -7.44
CA THR A 329 21.74 -21.36 -8.68
C THR A 329 21.13 -22.12 -9.85
N SER A 330 21.37 -23.43 -9.93
CA SER A 330 20.72 -24.31 -10.91
C SER A 330 19.22 -24.47 -10.66
N LEU A 331 18.79 -24.64 -9.40
CA LEU A 331 17.36 -24.63 -9.04
C LEU A 331 16.64 -23.37 -9.55
N SER A 332 17.27 -22.21 -9.41
CA SER A 332 16.71 -20.92 -9.83
C SER A 332 16.64 -20.77 -11.35
N LYS A 333 17.52 -21.46 -12.10
CA LYS A 333 17.48 -21.53 -13.57
C LYS A 333 16.35 -22.44 -14.04
N ILE A 334 16.25 -23.66 -13.49
CA ILE A 334 15.23 -24.63 -13.92
C ILE A 334 13.81 -24.24 -13.50
N SER A 335 13.67 -23.45 -12.44
CA SER A 335 12.39 -22.94 -11.96
C SER A 335 11.92 -21.67 -12.71
N ASP A 336 12.43 -21.42 -13.92
CA ASP A 336 11.91 -20.35 -14.77
C ASP A 336 10.45 -20.63 -15.16
N GLY A 337 9.59 -19.62 -14.98
CA GLY A 337 8.14 -19.74 -15.16
C GLY A 337 7.35 -20.07 -13.88
N TYR A 338 8.00 -20.54 -12.80
CA TYR A 338 7.31 -20.83 -11.55
C TYR A 338 7.13 -19.58 -10.67
N THR A 339 6.03 -19.56 -9.93
CA THR A 339 5.69 -18.47 -9.00
C THR A 339 6.25 -18.73 -7.58
N PRO A 340 6.37 -17.70 -6.73
CA PRO A 340 6.88 -17.86 -5.36
C PRO A 340 6.03 -18.84 -4.54
N GLY A 341 4.71 -18.85 -4.74
CA GLY A 341 3.80 -19.79 -4.10
C GLY A 341 4.04 -21.24 -4.52
N GLN A 342 4.33 -21.50 -5.80
CA GLN A 342 4.69 -22.83 -6.28
C GLN A 342 6.05 -23.27 -5.74
N ILE A 343 7.03 -22.37 -5.67
CA ILE A 343 8.33 -22.66 -5.05
C ILE A 343 8.14 -23.02 -3.57
N ALA A 344 7.33 -22.26 -2.83
CA ALA A 344 6.99 -22.57 -1.44
C ALA A 344 6.29 -23.93 -1.30
N GLN A 345 5.36 -24.25 -2.21
CA GLN A 345 4.68 -25.55 -2.24
C GLN A 345 5.67 -26.70 -2.50
N ALA A 346 6.61 -26.55 -3.45
CA ALA A 346 7.67 -27.53 -3.68
C ALA A 346 8.56 -27.72 -2.45
N CYS A 347 8.92 -26.63 -1.75
CA CYS A 347 9.65 -26.72 -0.49
C CYS A 347 8.86 -27.48 0.58
N SER A 348 7.57 -27.20 0.73
CA SER A 348 6.72 -27.89 1.69
C SER A 348 6.56 -29.39 1.41
N GLN A 349 6.59 -29.81 0.14
CA GLN A 349 6.48 -31.22 -0.24
C GLN A 349 7.80 -32.00 -0.02
N VAL A 350 8.94 -31.35 -0.25
CA VAL A 350 10.26 -32.00 -0.15
C VAL A 350 10.82 -31.95 1.27
N VAL A 351 10.75 -30.78 1.92
CA VAL A 351 11.31 -30.53 3.25
C VAL A 351 10.28 -30.92 4.32
N THR A 352 9.97 -32.21 4.38
CA THR A 352 9.10 -32.81 5.41
C THR A 352 9.88 -33.10 6.68
N GLU A 353 9.20 -33.29 7.82
CA GLU A 353 9.84 -33.67 9.09
C GLU A 353 10.74 -34.91 8.97
N ARG A 354 10.28 -35.92 8.22
CA ARG A 354 11.07 -37.12 7.89
C ARG A 354 12.33 -36.76 7.12
N ARG A 355 12.25 -35.83 6.15
CA ARG A 355 13.42 -35.40 5.38
C ARG A 355 14.38 -34.59 6.23
N ILE A 356 13.88 -33.74 7.12
CA ILE A 356 14.66 -32.94 8.08
C ILE A 356 15.49 -33.86 8.99
N ALA A 357 14.89 -34.92 9.54
CA ALA A 357 15.61 -35.90 10.36
C ALA A 357 16.77 -36.60 9.61
N GLN A 358 16.70 -36.68 8.28
CA GLN A 358 17.74 -37.30 7.45
C GLN A 358 18.84 -36.32 7.03
N LEU A 359 18.69 -35.01 7.26
CA LEU A 359 19.66 -34.00 6.80
C LEU A 359 21.07 -34.23 7.35
N ALA A 360 21.18 -34.72 8.58
CA ALA A 360 22.47 -35.03 9.22
C ALA A 360 23.26 -36.13 8.49
N ARG A 361 22.58 -37.05 7.80
CA ARG A 361 23.21 -38.15 7.04
C ARG A 361 23.24 -37.90 5.54
N LYS A 362 22.20 -37.24 5.01
CA LYS A 362 22.00 -36.99 3.59
C LYS A 362 21.57 -35.53 3.39
N CYS A 363 22.50 -34.71 2.94
CA CYS A 363 22.26 -33.32 2.56
C CYS A 363 21.14 -33.22 1.50
N LEU A 364 20.45 -32.07 1.46
CA LEU A 364 19.49 -31.76 0.40
C LEU A 364 20.21 -31.59 -0.94
N LYS A 365 19.59 -32.08 -2.00
CA LYS A 365 20.05 -31.90 -3.38
C LYS A 365 18.99 -31.20 -4.21
N ALA A 366 19.44 -30.43 -5.21
CA ALA A 366 18.56 -29.74 -6.16
C ALA A 366 17.59 -30.70 -6.88
N SER A 367 18.04 -31.90 -7.21
CA SER A 367 17.24 -32.91 -7.91
C SER A 367 15.97 -33.32 -7.16
N GLU A 368 15.95 -33.22 -5.83
CA GLU A 368 14.79 -33.61 -5.01
C GLU A 368 13.57 -32.71 -5.25
N PHE A 369 13.80 -31.46 -5.67
CA PHE A 369 12.72 -30.49 -5.92
C PHE A 369 12.12 -30.59 -7.33
N ILE A 370 12.81 -31.24 -8.27
CA ILE A 370 12.37 -31.33 -9.67
C ILE A 370 11.05 -32.09 -9.78
N GLY A 371 10.91 -33.19 -9.04
CA GLY A 371 9.68 -33.99 -9.05
C GLY A 371 8.46 -33.20 -8.55
N ALA A 372 8.63 -32.39 -7.51
CA ALA A 372 7.57 -31.53 -6.99
C ALA A 372 7.21 -30.42 -7.98
N LEU A 373 8.21 -29.77 -8.60
CA LEU A 373 7.99 -28.73 -9.61
C LEU A 373 7.25 -29.27 -10.83
N ALA A 374 7.60 -30.48 -11.30
CA ALA A 374 6.99 -31.09 -12.47
C ALA A 374 5.49 -31.43 -12.30
N GLN A 375 4.99 -31.52 -11.07
CA GLN A 375 3.56 -31.73 -10.78
C GLN A 375 2.73 -30.44 -10.89
N MET A 376 3.38 -29.28 -10.96
CA MET A 376 2.73 -27.97 -11.01
C MET A 376 2.91 -27.34 -12.38
N GLU A 377 1.85 -26.69 -12.87
CA GLU A 377 1.90 -25.98 -14.15
C GLU A 377 2.63 -24.63 -14.00
N PRO A 378 3.72 -24.38 -14.73
CA PRO A 378 4.38 -23.08 -14.72
C PRO A 378 3.50 -22.03 -15.44
N VAL A 379 3.79 -20.75 -15.18
CA VAL A 379 3.20 -19.65 -15.94
C VAL A 379 3.81 -19.66 -17.34
N PHE A 380 2.99 -19.99 -18.34
CA PHE A 380 3.43 -20.07 -19.73
C PHE A 380 3.65 -18.67 -20.34
N ALA A 381 4.47 -18.61 -21.39
CA ALA A 381 4.78 -17.37 -22.10
C ALA A 381 3.52 -16.66 -22.62
N ASP A 382 2.56 -17.43 -23.15
CA ASP A 382 1.29 -16.90 -23.67
C ASP A 382 0.46 -16.20 -22.59
N GLU A 383 0.43 -16.76 -21.37
CA GLU A 383 -0.23 -16.13 -20.22
C GLU A 383 0.47 -14.82 -19.85
N GLU A 384 1.80 -14.83 -19.82
CA GLU A 384 2.61 -13.64 -19.56
C GLU A 384 2.36 -12.52 -20.58
N GLU A 385 2.28 -12.88 -21.87
CA GLU A 385 1.96 -11.96 -22.95
C GLU A 385 0.52 -11.42 -22.87
N ALA A 386 -0.44 -12.24 -22.42
CA ALA A 386 -1.80 -11.80 -22.17
C ALA A 386 -1.83 -10.69 -21.10
N TYR A 387 -1.09 -10.83 -19.99
CA TYR A 387 -0.96 -9.76 -18.99
C TYR A 387 -0.31 -8.50 -19.55
N LYS A 388 0.78 -8.63 -20.33
CA LYS A 388 1.46 -7.48 -20.96
C LYS A 388 0.50 -6.72 -21.88
N THR A 389 -0.18 -7.46 -22.75
CA THR A 389 -1.13 -6.92 -23.73
C THR A 389 -2.30 -6.24 -23.04
N TRP A 390 -2.83 -6.84 -21.98
CA TRP A 390 -3.86 -6.23 -21.15
C TRP A 390 -3.37 -4.95 -20.45
N TYR A 391 -2.18 -5.00 -19.83
CA TYR A 391 -1.63 -3.87 -19.10
C TYR A 391 -1.40 -2.65 -19.99
N ARG A 392 -0.94 -2.84 -21.23
CA ARG A 392 -0.81 -1.76 -22.24
C ARG A 392 -2.13 -1.03 -22.52
N LYS A 393 -3.28 -1.68 -22.34
CA LYS A 393 -4.61 -1.06 -22.54
C LYS A 393 -5.04 -0.18 -21.36
N THR A 394 -4.39 -0.29 -20.20
CA THR A 394 -4.70 0.52 -19.01
C THR A 394 -4.21 1.96 -19.16
N PRO A 395 -4.77 2.95 -18.42
CA PRO A 395 -4.32 4.34 -18.49
C PRO A 395 -2.82 4.53 -18.25
N LEU A 396 -2.27 3.83 -17.26
CA LEU A 396 -0.83 3.84 -16.95
C LEU A 396 -0.01 3.20 -18.06
N GLY A 397 -0.48 2.07 -18.62
CA GLY A 397 0.16 1.42 -19.76
C GLY A 397 0.22 2.33 -21.00
N LYS A 398 -0.87 3.06 -21.28
CA LYS A 398 -0.94 4.03 -22.37
C LYS A 398 -0.03 5.23 -22.15
N GLN A 399 -0.02 5.80 -20.94
CA GLN A 399 0.89 6.90 -20.58
C GLN A 399 2.35 6.49 -20.75
N LYS A 400 2.71 5.26 -20.33
CA LYS A 400 4.05 4.71 -20.54
C LYS A 400 4.39 4.51 -22.01
N ALA A 401 3.46 3.98 -22.82
CA ALA A 401 3.68 3.81 -24.25
C ALA A 401 3.95 5.15 -24.96
N LEU A 402 3.15 6.17 -24.63
CA LEU A 402 3.35 7.53 -25.15
C LEU A 402 4.69 8.14 -24.71
N ALA A 403 5.13 7.91 -23.46
CA ALA A 403 6.42 8.38 -22.99
C ALA A 403 7.59 7.74 -23.76
N ILE A 404 7.51 6.43 -24.04
CA ILE A 404 8.52 5.72 -24.83
C ILE A 404 8.56 6.23 -26.28
N GLU A 405 7.40 6.51 -26.89
CA GLU A 405 7.33 7.10 -28.23
C GLU A 405 7.99 8.49 -28.26
N ALA A 406 7.69 9.34 -27.26
CA ALA A 406 8.29 10.66 -27.13
C ALA A 406 9.83 10.60 -26.94
N GLU A 407 10.33 9.65 -26.15
CA GLU A 407 11.78 9.44 -25.98
C GLU A 407 12.46 8.99 -27.28
N LYS A 408 11.80 8.12 -28.07
CA LYS A 408 12.30 7.71 -29.39
C LYS A 408 12.35 8.88 -30.38
N GLU A 409 11.34 9.73 -30.40
CA GLU A 409 11.31 10.94 -31.23
C GLU A 409 12.40 11.97 -30.80
N ALA A 410 12.63 12.11 -29.50
CA ALA A 410 13.71 12.94 -28.96
C ALA A 410 15.10 12.39 -29.34
N ALA A 411 15.30 11.08 -29.28
CA ALA A 411 16.55 10.44 -29.69
C ALA A 411 16.80 10.57 -31.21
N ALA A 412 15.75 10.48 -32.04
CA ALA A 412 15.84 10.65 -33.48
C ALA A 412 16.15 12.10 -33.91
N SER A 413 15.62 13.09 -33.19
CA SER A 413 15.85 14.52 -33.48
C SER A 413 17.19 15.05 -32.95
N GLY A 414 17.80 14.40 -31.96
CA GLY A 414 19.12 14.75 -31.42
C GLY A 414 20.33 14.39 -32.31
N GLY A 415 20.14 13.60 -33.36
CA GLY A 415 21.22 13.09 -34.21
C GLY A 415 21.75 14.03 -35.30
N ASN A 416 21.19 15.24 -35.47
CA ASN A 416 21.49 16.09 -36.63
C ASN A 416 22.03 17.49 -36.31
N LYS A 417 22.92 17.61 -35.32
CA LYS A 417 23.80 18.78 -35.18
C LYS A 417 25.25 18.38 -35.45
N LYS A 418 25.65 18.39 -36.73
CA LYS A 418 27.06 18.43 -37.12
C LYS A 418 27.72 19.64 -36.43
N PRO A 419 28.94 19.50 -35.87
CA PRO A 419 29.69 20.66 -35.41
C PRO A 419 30.09 21.45 -36.66
N VAL A 420 29.62 22.69 -36.77
CA VAL A 420 30.12 23.62 -37.79
C VAL A 420 31.55 23.98 -37.39
N ARG A 421 32.50 23.20 -37.92
CA ARG A 421 33.92 23.56 -37.96
C ARG A 421 34.11 24.65 -39.03
N GLY A 422 34.45 25.84 -38.55
CA GLY A 422 35.38 26.79 -39.19
C GLY A 422 35.09 27.29 -40.60
N GLY A 423 34.80 28.59 -40.71
CA GLY A 423 35.01 29.37 -41.92
C GLY A 423 35.59 30.74 -41.54
N ARG A 424 36.92 30.88 -41.68
CA ARG A 424 37.61 32.19 -41.71
C ARG A 424 37.00 33.05 -42.82
N LYS A 425 36.65 34.30 -42.51
CA LYS A 425 37.18 35.50 -43.13
C LYS A 425 36.88 36.70 -42.25
#